data_AF-A0A6A5A528-F1
#
_entry.id   AF-A0A6A5A528-F1
#
_cell.length_a   1.000
_cell.length_b   1.000
_cell.length_c   1.000
_cell.angle_alpha   90.00
_cell.angle_beta   90.00
_cell.angle_gamma   90.00
#
_symmetry.space_group_name_H-M   'P 1'
#
loop_
_entity.id
_entity.type
_entity.pdbx_description
1 polymer ?
#
loop_
_entity_poly.entity_id
_entity_poly.type
_entity_poly.pdbx_seq_one_letter_code
_entity_poly.pdbx_strand_id
1 'polypeptide(L)'
;MPSATLDAQLMAEAEERMALRREELKKLCVVRDLRSTDKIEKCFQKAHQIYRQCQVYVVERDFDHAYILLLQLVELYQKKMPCHREFHLARFENERKRLDKKCGDALALLDRILSGMLDEEVTQLQHAHDEDEHILTTPHHHHHDMIMSSEPPAKDAVALALEARLLALKRRNS
;
A
#
# COMPACT_ATOMS: atom_id res chain seq x y z
N MET A 1 26.22 25.84 -1.72
CA MET A 1 25.42 25.22 -0.65
C MET A 1 23.89 25.34 -0.88
N PRO A 2 23.33 24.98 -2.06
CA PRO A 2 21.86 24.95 -2.24
C PRO A 2 21.21 23.57 -1.94
N SER A 3 21.97 22.47 -2.00
CA SER A 3 21.47 21.08 -1.87
C SER A 3 20.74 20.80 -0.55
N ALA A 4 21.30 21.21 0.58
CA ALA A 4 20.72 20.91 1.90
C ALA A 4 19.36 21.60 2.15
N THR A 5 19.09 22.71 1.46
CA THR A 5 17.81 23.42 1.56
C THR A 5 16.76 22.73 0.68
N LEU A 6 17.17 22.22 -0.48
CA LEU A 6 16.31 21.45 -1.37
C LEU A 6 15.92 20.10 -0.73
N ASP A 7 16.89 19.36 -0.18
CA ASP A 7 16.62 18.07 0.48
C ASP A 7 15.61 18.20 1.63
N ALA A 8 15.71 19.30 2.40
CA ALA A 8 14.76 19.60 3.48
C ALA A 8 13.36 19.95 2.96
N GLN A 9 13.26 20.61 1.80
CA GLN A 9 11.97 20.94 1.17
C GLN A 9 11.30 19.67 0.63
N LEU A 10 12.05 18.81 -0.07
CA LEU A 10 11.53 17.54 -0.59
C LEU A 10 11.07 16.62 0.53
N MET A 11 11.80 16.55 1.65
CA MET A 11 11.38 15.81 2.84
C MET A 11 10.07 16.34 3.44
N ALA A 12 9.93 17.65 3.59
CA ALA A 12 8.72 18.25 4.13
C ALA A 12 7.50 18.00 3.22
N GLU A 13 7.68 18.11 1.90
CA GLU A 13 6.63 17.79 0.93
C GLU A 13 6.29 16.28 0.94
N ALA A 14 7.29 15.40 1.04
CA ALA A 14 7.08 13.96 1.15
C ALA A 14 6.26 13.62 2.40
N GLU A 15 6.54 14.24 3.54
CA GLU A 15 5.78 14.07 4.78
C GLU A 15 4.32 14.53 4.62
N GLU A 16 4.07 15.64 3.92
CA GLU A 16 2.71 16.11 3.63
C GLU A 16 1.95 15.14 2.72
N ARG A 17 2.57 14.69 1.62
CA ARG A 17 1.99 13.69 0.71
C ARG A 17 1.70 12.38 1.44
N MET A 18 2.63 11.94 2.28
CA MET A 18 2.48 10.75 3.11
C MET A 18 1.33 10.90 4.13
N ALA A 19 1.16 12.08 4.73
CA ALA A 19 0.04 12.34 5.64
C ALA A 19 -1.31 12.22 4.92
N LEU A 20 -1.44 12.85 3.74
CA LEU A 20 -2.64 12.76 2.90
C LEU A 20 -2.90 11.31 2.44
N ARG A 21 -1.88 10.60 1.94
CA ARG A 21 -1.96 9.19 1.54
C ARG A 21 -2.50 8.33 2.69
N ARG A 22 -1.97 8.52 3.90
CA ARG A 22 -2.45 7.79 5.10
C ARG A 22 -3.89 8.12 5.48
N GLU A 23 -4.32 9.37 5.33
CA GLU A 23 -5.71 9.76 5.58
C GLU A 23 -6.67 9.07 4.61
N GLU A 24 -6.32 8.99 3.33
CA GLU A 24 -7.11 8.26 2.34
C GLU A 24 -7.14 6.76 2.63
N LEU A 25 -6.00 6.14 2.94
CA LEU A 25 -5.93 4.71 3.26
C LEU A 25 -6.75 4.34 4.50
N LYS A 26 -6.82 5.22 5.51
CA LYS A 26 -7.66 5.00 6.70
C LYS A 26 -9.14 4.85 6.32
N LYS A 27 -9.63 5.53 5.28
CA LYS A 27 -11.03 5.41 4.82
C LYS A 27 -11.32 4.01 4.26
N LEU A 28 -10.29 3.29 3.79
CA LEU A 28 -10.40 1.92 3.28
C LEU A 28 -10.36 0.86 4.39
N CYS A 29 -10.04 1.26 5.63
CA CYS A 29 -10.05 0.35 6.77
C CYS A 29 -11.49 0.02 7.22
N VAL A 30 -12.07 -1.02 6.60
CA VAL A 30 -13.42 -1.48 6.93
C VAL A 30 -13.37 -2.77 7.75
N VAL A 31 -13.78 -2.68 9.02
CA VAL A 31 -14.00 -3.84 9.89
C VAL A 31 -15.43 -3.81 10.41
N ARG A 32 -16.22 -4.82 10.01
CA ARG A 32 -17.61 -4.97 10.47
C ARG A 32 -17.68 -5.23 11.97
N ASP A 33 -18.77 -4.80 12.58
CA ASP A 33 -19.08 -5.15 13.97
C ASP A 33 -19.32 -6.66 14.13
N LEU A 34 -18.92 -7.18 15.29
CA LEU A 34 -19.12 -8.58 15.65
C LEU A 34 -20.48 -8.74 16.32
N ARG A 35 -21.29 -9.66 15.78
CA ARG A 35 -22.55 -10.04 16.41
C ARG A 35 -22.28 -11.07 17.50
N SER A 36 -23.16 -11.14 18.49
CA SER A 36 -23.09 -12.11 19.58
C SER A 36 -23.22 -13.58 19.13
N THR A 37 -23.73 -13.81 17.92
CA THR A 37 -23.87 -15.12 17.27
C THR A 37 -22.65 -15.52 16.44
N ASP A 38 -21.73 -14.59 16.18
CA ASP A 38 -20.53 -14.88 15.41
C ASP A 38 -19.57 -15.75 16.24
N LYS A 39 -18.90 -16.71 15.59
CA LYS A 39 -17.92 -17.56 16.27
C LYS A 39 -16.63 -16.77 16.48
N ILE A 40 -16.30 -16.46 17.73
CA ILE A 40 -15.11 -15.68 18.06
C ILE A 40 -13.80 -16.35 17.64
N GLU A 41 -13.74 -17.68 17.61
CA GLU A 41 -12.62 -18.46 17.08
C GLU A 41 -12.26 -18.05 15.65
N LYS A 42 -13.27 -17.83 14.81
CA LYS A 42 -13.04 -17.38 13.42
C LYS A 42 -12.45 -15.96 13.40
N CYS A 43 -12.75 -15.13 14.39
CA CYS A 43 -12.19 -13.79 14.50
C CYS A 43 -10.71 -13.84 14.89
N PHE A 44 -10.32 -14.71 15.83
CA PHE A 44 -8.91 -14.98 16.15
C PHE A 44 -8.14 -15.49 14.93
N GLN A 45 -8.70 -16.47 14.21
CA GLN A 45 -8.12 -16.98 12.97
C GLN A 45 -7.93 -15.88 11.92
N LYS A 46 -8.95 -15.03 11.73
CA LYS A 46 -8.89 -13.90 10.81
C LYS A 46 -7.81 -12.90 11.22
N ALA A 47 -7.72 -12.53 12.49
CA ALA A 47 -6.67 -11.63 12.99
C ALA A 47 -5.27 -12.19 12.72
N HIS A 48 -5.06 -13.48 12.94
CA HIS A 48 -3.80 -14.15 12.61
C HIS A 48 -3.50 -14.20 11.11
N GLN A 49 -4.52 -14.30 10.26
CA GLN A 49 -4.36 -14.25 8.81
C GLN A 49 -3.99 -12.83 8.35
N ILE A 50 -4.68 -11.80 8.85
CA ILE A 50 -4.41 -10.39 8.55
C ILE A 50 -2.95 -10.06 8.86
N TYR A 51 -2.47 -10.43 10.05
CA TYR A 51 -1.07 -10.17 10.43
C TYR A 51 -0.07 -10.84 9.46
N ARG A 52 -0.31 -12.10 9.07
CA ARG A 52 0.56 -12.79 8.11
C ARG A 52 0.53 -12.16 6.72
N GLN A 53 -0.65 -11.76 6.24
CA GLN A 53 -0.78 -11.07 4.96
C GLN A 53 -0.08 -9.71 4.99
N CYS A 54 -0.19 -8.97 6.09
CA CYS A 54 0.52 -7.71 6.26
C CYS A 54 2.04 -7.91 6.12
N GLN A 55 2.61 -8.95 6.74
CA GLN A 55 4.04 -9.27 6.59
C GLN A 55 4.43 -9.57 5.13
N VAL A 56 3.57 -10.26 4.37
CA VAL A 56 3.82 -10.53 2.95
C VAL A 56 3.88 -9.24 2.15
N TYR A 57 2.88 -8.36 2.31
CA TYR A 57 2.86 -7.08 1.58
C TYR A 57 4.04 -6.16 1.93
N VAL A 58 4.53 -6.20 3.18
CA VAL A 58 5.78 -5.50 3.55
C VAL A 58 6.99 -6.02 2.78
N VAL A 59 7.07 -7.33 2.54
CA VAL A 59 8.16 -7.93 1.74
C VAL A 59 8.01 -7.59 0.26
N GLU A 60 6.78 -7.58 -0.25
CA GLU A 60 6.45 -7.20 -1.63
C GLU A 60 6.58 -5.69 -1.89
N ARG A 61 6.85 -4.89 -0.85
CA ARG A 61 6.90 -3.42 -0.87
C ARG A 61 5.56 -2.77 -1.25
N ASP A 62 4.46 -3.48 -1.06
CA ASP A 62 3.12 -2.91 -1.18
C ASP A 62 2.70 -2.33 0.18
N PHE A 63 3.23 -1.14 0.47
CA PHE A 63 3.06 -0.53 1.79
C PHE A 63 1.64 -0.05 2.06
N ASP A 64 0.86 0.27 1.03
CA ASP A 64 -0.54 0.67 1.17
C ASP A 64 -1.41 -0.47 1.69
N HIS A 65 -1.32 -1.65 1.05
CA HIS A 65 -2.05 -2.82 1.51
C HIS A 65 -1.55 -3.30 2.88
N ALA A 66 -0.23 -3.25 3.11
CA ALA A 66 0.33 -3.55 4.41
C ALA A 66 -0.24 -2.62 5.51
N TYR A 67 -0.29 -1.32 5.26
CA TYR A 67 -0.83 -0.32 6.18
C TYR A 67 -2.31 -0.57 6.49
N ILE A 68 -3.13 -0.79 5.46
CA ILE A 68 -4.57 -1.07 5.62
C ILE A 68 -4.78 -2.34 6.47
N LEU A 69 -4.06 -3.42 6.18
CA LEU A 69 -4.19 -4.67 6.96
C LEU A 69 -3.77 -4.48 8.41
N LEU A 70 -2.74 -3.69 8.67
CA LEU A 70 -2.31 -3.40 10.04
C LEU A 70 -3.39 -2.61 10.80
N LEU A 71 -4.01 -1.61 10.16
CA LEU A 71 -5.16 -0.90 10.72
C LEU A 71 -6.34 -1.83 11.00
N GLN A 72 -6.67 -2.72 10.06
CA GLN A 72 -7.74 -3.70 10.22
C GLN A 72 -7.46 -4.67 11.37
N LEU A 73 -6.20 -5.07 11.59
CA LEU A 73 -5.81 -5.92 12.71
C LEU A 73 -6.08 -5.22 14.05
N VAL A 74 -5.63 -3.96 14.17
CA VAL A 74 -5.82 -3.16 15.39
C VAL A 74 -7.31 -2.92 15.64
N GLU A 75 -8.06 -2.52 14.62
CA GLU A 75 -9.51 -2.28 14.73
C GLU A 75 -10.25 -3.56 15.14
N LEU A 76 -9.95 -4.69 14.50
CA LEU A 76 -10.58 -5.98 14.82
C LEU A 76 -10.23 -6.43 16.24
N TYR A 77 -8.95 -6.47 16.60
CA TYR A 77 -8.50 -7.09 17.85
C TYR A 77 -8.65 -6.19 19.07
N GLN A 78 -8.39 -4.88 18.94
CA GLN A 78 -8.44 -3.95 20.08
C GLN A 78 -9.80 -3.29 20.28
N LYS A 79 -10.62 -3.14 19.23
CA LYS A 79 -11.93 -2.48 19.35
C LYS A 79 -13.10 -3.45 19.23
N LYS A 80 -13.15 -4.28 18.17
CA LYS A 80 -14.34 -5.10 17.88
C LYS A 80 -14.41 -6.38 18.71
N MET A 81 -13.31 -7.14 18.80
CA MET A 81 -13.25 -8.42 19.50
C MET A 81 -13.52 -8.32 21.02
N PRO A 82 -13.04 -7.31 21.75
CA PRO A 82 -13.29 -7.20 23.20
C PRO A 82 -14.76 -7.03 23.56
N CYS A 83 -15.58 -6.48 22.67
CA CYS A 83 -17.02 -6.36 22.87
C CYS A 83 -17.77 -7.70 22.76
N HIS A 84 -17.13 -8.77 22.27
CA HIS A 84 -17.76 -10.07 22.14
C HIS A 84 -17.82 -10.82 23.47
N ARG A 85 -18.99 -11.35 23.84
CA ARG A 85 -19.24 -12.03 25.14
C ARG A 85 -18.24 -13.14 25.48
N GLU A 86 -17.74 -13.84 24.46
CA GLU A 86 -16.81 -14.97 24.63
C GLU A 86 -15.34 -14.54 24.65
N PHE A 87 -15.01 -13.26 24.41
CA PHE A 87 -13.63 -12.80 24.25
C PHE A 87 -12.78 -13.03 25.48
N HIS A 88 -13.34 -12.88 26.67
CA HIS A 88 -12.61 -13.03 27.93
C HIS A 88 -12.63 -14.45 28.51
N LEU A 89 -13.21 -15.43 27.79
CA LEU A 89 -13.19 -16.82 28.26
C LEU A 89 -11.76 -17.36 28.35
N ALA A 90 -11.48 -18.17 29.37
CA ALA A 90 -10.16 -18.76 29.63
C ALA A 90 -9.64 -19.61 28.45
N ARG A 91 -10.53 -20.30 27.73
CA ARG A 91 -10.15 -21.11 26.56
C ARG A 91 -9.44 -20.32 25.45
N PHE A 92 -9.62 -19.00 25.37
CA PHE A 92 -8.98 -18.13 24.38
C PHE A 92 -7.79 -17.33 24.92
N GLU A 93 -7.38 -17.57 26.18
CA GLU A 93 -6.27 -16.84 26.78
C GLU A 93 -4.96 -16.98 25.99
N ASN A 94 -4.66 -18.19 25.52
CA ASN A 94 -3.48 -18.44 24.70
C ASN A 94 -3.54 -17.72 23.35
N GLU A 95 -4.71 -17.62 22.74
CA GLU A 95 -4.90 -16.91 21.47
C GLU A 95 -4.76 -15.39 21.66
N ARG A 96 -5.29 -14.85 22.77
CA ARG A 96 -5.05 -13.45 23.16
C ARG A 96 -3.57 -13.17 23.35
N LYS A 97 -2.87 -13.96 24.17
CA LYS A 97 -1.41 -13.83 24.37
C LYS A 97 -0.61 -13.85 23.06
N ARG A 98 -1.00 -14.73 22.12
CA ARG A 98 -0.37 -14.80 20.78
C ARG A 98 -0.63 -13.54 19.96
N LEU A 99 -1.86 -13.01 19.98
CA LEU A 99 -2.18 -11.76 19.28
C LEU A 99 -1.55 -10.54 19.96
N ASP A 100 -1.49 -10.48 21.29
CA ASP A 100 -0.83 -9.42 22.02
C ASP A 100 0.64 -9.31 21.63
N LYS A 101 1.35 -10.45 21.54
CA LYS A 101 2.72 -10.48 21.03
C LYS A 101 2.82 -9.93 19.61
N LYS A 102 1.93 -10.38 18.71
CA LYS A 102 1.89 -9.89 17.32
C LYS A 102 1.58 -8.39 17.22
N CYS A 103 0.72 -7.87 18.10
CA CYS A 103 0.44 -6.44 18.20
C CYS A 103 1.64 -5.65 18.73
N GLY A 104 2.43 -6.23 19.63
CA GLY A 104 3.73 -5.67 20.01
C GLY A 104 4.68 -5.60 18.80
N ASP A 105 4.81 -6.71 18.06
CA ASP A 105 5.64 -6.78 16.86
C ASP A 105 5.10 -5.90 15.70
N ALA A 106 3.80 -5.61 15.70
CA ALA A 106 3.13 -4.77 14.70
C ALA A 106 3.59 -3.30 14.75
N LEU A 107 4.07 -2.80 15.89
CA LEU A 107 4.62 -1.45 15.98
C LEU A 107 5.90 -1.32 15.14
N ALA A 108 6.82 -2.27 15.29
CA ALA A 108 8.03 -2.29 14.46
C ALA A 108 7.70 -2.49 12.97
N LEU A 109 6.65 -3.26 12.66
CA LEU A 109 6.15 -3.41 11.29
C LEU A 109 5.57 -2.10 10.74
N LEU A 110 4.83 -1.35 11.58
CA LEU A 110 4.30 -0.04 11.21
C LEU A 110 5.44 0.92 10.88
N ASP A 111 6.46 1.02 11.73
CA ASP A 111 7.61 1.90 11.49
C ASP A 111 8.26 1.58 10.15
N ARG A 112 8.47 0.28 9.85
CA ARG A 112 9.00 -0.16 8.56
C ARG A 112 8.10 0.21 7.37
N ILE A 113 6.79 0.08 7.51
CA ILE A 113 5.82 0.49 6.48
C ILE A 113 5.92 2.00 6.25
N LEU A 114 5.90 2.79 7.33
CA LEU A 114 5.92 4.25 7.27
C LEU A 114 7.22 4.76 6.64
N SER A 115 8.37 4.21 7.03
CA SER A 115 9.65 4.52 6.39
C SER A 115 9.65 4.15 4.91
N GLY A 116 9.12 2.98 4.55
CA GLY A 116 9.02 2.55 3.15
C GLY A 116 8.14 3.46 2.30
N MET A 117 7.00 3.91 2.82
CA MET A 117 6.13 4.88 2.15
C MET A 117 6.82 6.23 1.98
N LEU A 118 7.52 6.71 3.01
CA LEU A 118 8.23 7.98 2.95
C LEU A 118 9.35 7.95 1.89
N ASP A 119 10.13 6.86 1.86
CA ASP A 119 11.16 6.66 0.86
C ASP A 119 10.60 6.67 -0.57
N GLU A 120 9.40 6.10 -0.79
CA GLU A 120 8.70 6.17 -2.08
C GLU A 120 8.34 7.61 -2.47
N GLU A 121 7.76 8.38 -1.56
CA GLU A 121 7.37 9.78 -1.81
C GLU A 121 8.61 10.65 -2.10
N VAL A 122 9.66 10.51 -1.30
CA VAL A 122 10.94 11.22 -1.51
C VAL A 122 11.53 10.86 -2.87
N THR A 123 11.56 9.57 -3.22
CA THR A 123 12.09 9.12 -4.50
C THR A 123 11.28 9.70 -5.65
N GLN A 124 9.95 9.69 -5.58
CA GLN A 124 9.08 10.27 -6.63
C GLN A 124 9.31 11.77 -6.79
N LEU A 125 9.45 12.50 -5.68
CA LEU A 125 9.72 13.94 -5.67
C LEU A 125 11.09 14.28 -6.27
N GLN A 126 12.12 13.49 -5.93
CA GLN A 126 13.45 13.65 -6.52
C GLN A 126 13.42 13.44 -8.04
N HIS A 127 12.75 12.38 -8.52
CA HIS A 127 12.63 12.14 -9.96
C HIS A 127 11.89 13.27 -10.68
N ALA A 128 10.80 13.78 -10.10
CA ALA A 128 10.07 14.91 -10.67
C ALA A 128 10.92 16.19 -10.72
N HIS A 129 11.68 16.47 -9.67
CA HIS A 129 12.60 17.61 -9.63
C HIS A 129 13.72 17.48 -10.69
N ASP A 130 14.31 16.31 -10.83
CA ASP A 130 15.37 16.05 -11.80
C ASP A 130 14.84 16.18 -13.25
N GLU A 131 13.61 15.73 -13.52
CA GLU A 131 12.93 15.92 -14.80
C GLU A 131 12.71 17.41 -15.12
N ASP A 132 12.25 18.19 -14.15
CA ASP A 132 12.04 19.64 -14.29
C ASP A 132 13.36 20.39 -14.55
N GLU A 133 14.44 20.04 -13.84
CA GLU A 133 15.77 20.59 -14.11
C GLU A 133 16.27 20.22 -15.51
N HIS A 134 16.04 18.99 -15.96
CA HIS A 134 16.39 18.56 -17.31
C HIS A 134 15.65 19.36 -18.38
N ILE A 135 14.34 19.59 -18.22
CA ILE A 135 13.53 20.39 -19.15
C ILE A 135 14.04 21.82 -19.23
N LEU A 136 14.38 22.43 -18.09
CA LEU A 136 14.87 23.81 -18.01
C LEU A 136 16.29 24.01 -18.52
N THR A 137 17.13 22.96 -18.48
CA THR A 137 18.54 23.02 -18.90
C THR A 137 18.77 22.58 -20.35
N THR A 138 17.84 21.85 -20.98
CA THR A 138 17.86 21.67 -22.43
C THR A 138 17.60 23.00 -23.15
N PRO A 139 18.54 23.54 -23.94
CA PRO A 139 18.23 24.67 -24.80
C PRO A 139 17.15 24.22 -25.78
N HIS A 140 16.08 25.00 -25.92
CA HIS A 140 15.14 24.90 -27.03
C HIS A 140 15.88 25.05 -28.36
N HIS A 141 16.50 23.98 -28.87
CA HIS A 141 16.71 23.84 -30.29
C HIS A 141 15.31 23.66 -30.90
N HIS A 142 14.79 24.75 -31.46
CA HIS A 142 13.76 24.71 -32.47
C HIS A 142 14.17 23.70 -33.55
N HIS A 143 13.67 22.47 -33.46
CA HIS A 143 13.52 21.61 -34.61
C HIS A 143 12.32 22.12 -35.41
N HIS A 144 12.56 23.16 -36.20
CA HIS A 144 11.86 23.28 -37.46
C HIS A 144 12.65 22.50 -38.50
N ASP A 145 11.93 21.77 -39.36
CA ASP A 145 12.40 20.93 -40.45
C ASP A 145 13.04 19.58 -40.09
N MET A 146 12.19 18.55 -39.97
CA MET A 146 12.03 17.57 -41.07
C MET A 146 10.83 16.67 -40.80
N ILE A 147 9.72 16.98 -41.46
CA ILE A 147 8.73 15.99 -41.85
C ILE A 147 9.45 15.04 -42.84
N MET A 148 9.41 13.73 -42.58
CA MET A 148 9.36 12.61 -43.54
C MET A 148 10.03 11.35 -42.94
N SER A 149 9.24 10.52 -42.27
CA SER A 149 9.06 9.10 -42.63
C SER A 149 8.20 8.41 -41.57
N SER A 150 6.99 8.06 -42.02
CA SER A 150 6.02 7.27 -41.31
C SER A 150 6.45 5.80 -41.24
N GLU A 151 6.83 5.33 -40.06
CA GLU A 151 6.70 3.92 -39.69
C GLU A 151 5.60 3.82 -38.63
N PRO A 152 4.55 3.01 -38.86
CA PRO A 152 3.53 2.82 -37.85
C PRO A 152 4.16 2.15 -36.62
N PRO A 153 3.85 2.61 -35.39
CA PRO A 153 4.34 1.92 -34.20
C PRO A 153 3.83 0.48 -34.26
N ALA A 154 4.77 -0.47 -34.22
CA ALA A 154 4.46 -1.89 -34.14
C ALA A 154 3.49 -2.07 -32.98
N LYS A 155 2.23 -2.40 -33.32
CA LYS A 155 1.18 -2.68 -32.33
C LYS A 155 1.75 -3.67 -31.35
N ASP A 156 1.81 -3.25 -30.10
CA ASP A 156 2.43 -3.94 -28.99
C ASP A 156 1.89 -5.38 -28.94
N ALA A 157 2.67 -6.33 -29.48
CA ALA A 157 2.24 -7.71 -29.70
C ALA A 157 1.88 -8.39 -28.38
N VAL A 158 2.43 -7.86 -27.27
CA VAL A 158 2.15 -8.28 -25.90
C VAL A 158 0.74 -7.83 -25.48
N ALA A 159 0.33 -6.60 -25.79
CA ALA A 159 -1.01 -6.11 -25.51
C ALA A 159 -2.08 -6.91 -26.28
N LEU A 160 -1.84 -7.19 -27.57
CA LEU A 160 -2.72 -8.03 -28.38
C LEU A 160 -2.81 -9.48 -27.87
N ALA A 161 -1.69 -10.05 -27.42
CA ALA A 161 -1.66 -11.39 -26.83
C ALA A 161 -2.42 -11.46 -25.50
N LEU A 162 -2.36 -10.39 -24.69
CA LEU A 162 -3.07 -10.29 -23.41
C LEU A 162 -4.59 -10.18 -23.63
N GLU A 163 -5.03 -9.32 -24.56
CA GLU A 163 -6.44 -9.15 -24.91
C GLU A 163 -7.05 -10.45 -25.47
N ALA A 164 -6.33 -11.17 -26.33
CA ALA A 164 -6.77 -12.46 -26.85
C ALA A 164 -6.96 -13.51 -25.74
N ARG A 165 -6.07 -13.51 -24.74
CA ARG A 165 -6.16 -14.40 -23.58
C ARG A 165 -7.35 -14.07 -22.68
N LEU A 166 -7.62 -12.79 -22.46
CA LEU A 166 -8.77 -12.33 -21.66
C LEU A 166 -10.10 -12.66 -22.34
N LEU A 167 -10.20 -12.51 -23.66
CA LEU A 167 -11.38 -12.90 -24.44
C LEU A 167 -11.65 -14.41 -24.39
N ALA A 168 -10.59 -15.23 -24.47
CA ALA A 168 -10.72 -16.68 -24.38
C ALA A 168 -11.21 -17.17 -23.01
N LEU A 169 -10.78 -16.52 -21.93
CA LEU A 169 -11.27 -16.80 -20.57
C LEU A 169 -12.72 -16.39 -20.39
N LYS A 170 -13.13 -15.25 -20.95
CA LYS A 170 -14.51 -14.77 -20.87
C LYS A 170 -15.50 -15.72 -21.56
N ARG A 171 -15.11 -16.33 -22.69
CA ARG A 171 -15.92 -17.35 -23.40
C ARG A 171 -15.99 -18.70 -22.70
N ARG A 172 -15.06 -19.00 -21.78
CA ARG A 172 -15.06 -20.25 -21.00
C ARG A 172 -15.95 -20.20 -19.76
N ASN A 173 -16.30 -18.99 -19.31
CA ASN A 173 -17.11 -18.73 -18.12
C ASN A 173 -18.51 -18.19 -18.45
N SER A 174 -18.94 -18.28 -19.72
CA SER A 174 -20.33 -18.09 -20.17
C SER A 174 -20.88 -19.42 -20.66
#